data_AF-A0A7X0J8J5-F1
#
_entry.id   AF-A0A7X0J8J5-F1
#
_cell.length_a   1.000
_cell.length_b   1.000
_cell.length_c   1.000
_cell.angle_alpha   90.00
_cell.angle_beta   90.00
_cell.angle_gamma   90.00
#
_symmetry.space_group_name_H-M   'P 1'
#
loop_
_entity.id
_entity.type
_entity.pdbx_description
1 polymer ?
#
loop_
_entity_poly.entity_id
_entity_poly.type
_entity_poly.pdbx_seq_one_letter_code
_entity_poly.pdbx_strand_id
1 'polypeptide(L)'
;MGKWKKYENKGWYCYNGVGDPYHASSYRRVNNKPGGETGKFICAIYAGNGHVTPHSPLSANIQQYIAEAMVSGGSQPPHPRVREKCFVYVRD
;
A
#
# COMPACT_ATOMS: atom_id res chain seq x y z
N MET A 1 -14.23 -20.76 -24.70
CA MET A 1 -13.08 -20.59 -23.79
C MET A 1 -13.03 -19.12 -23.36
N GLY A 2 -13.65 -18.79 -22.23
CA GLY A 2 -13.81 -17.40 -21.79
C GLY A 2 -12.48 -16.80 -21.37
N LYS A 3 -12.08 -15.71 -22.03
CA LYS A 3 -10.92 -14.91 -21.62
C LYS A 3 -11.30 -14.21 -20.30
N TRP A 4 -10.89 -14.78 -19.16
CA TRP A 4 -10.95 -14.07 -17.90
C TRP A 4 -10.03 -12.86 -18.01
N LYS A 5 -10.63 -11.67 -18.12
CA LYS A 5 -9.92 -10.42 -17.89
C LYS A 5 -9.36 -10.51 -16.48
N LYS A 6 -8.04 -10.63 -16.38
CA LYS A 6 -7.26 -10.52 -15.16
C LYS A 6 -7.45 -9.09 -14.65
N TYR A 7 -8.59 -8.79 -14.05
CA TYR A 7 -8.70 -7.62 -13.20
C TYR A 7 -7.68 -7.88 -12.11
N GLU A 8 -6.58 -7.13 -12.14
CA GLU A 8 -5.64 -7.06 -11.04
C GLU A 8 -6.44 -6.62 -9.82
N ASN A 9 -7.01 -7.59 -9.11
CA ASN A 9 -7.79 -7.33 -7.93
C ASN A 9 -6.77 -6.72 -6.96
N LYS A 10 -6.91 -5.45 -6.61
CA LYS A 10 -6.03 -4.76 -5.65
C LYS A 10 -6.80 -4.59 -4.35
N GLY A 11 -6.10 -4.59 -3.24
CA GLY A 11 -6.68 -4.50 -1.90
C GLY A 11 -5.93 -3.52 -1.02
N TRP A 12 -6.59 -3.08 0.04
CA TRP A 12 -5.95 -2.34 1.12
C TRP A 12 -5.32 -3.32 2.10
N TYR A 13 -4.10 -3.02 2.52
CA TYR A 13 -3.40 -3.80 3.52
C TYR A 13 -2.75 -2.88 4.54
N CYS A 14 -3.05 -3.07 5.82
CA CYS A 14 -2.39 -2.34 6.90
C CYS A 14 -1.03 -2.96 7.18
N TYR A 15 -0.05 -2.11 7.49
CA TYR A 15 1.23 -2.53 8.05
C TYR A 15 1.01 -2.92 9.51
N ASN A 16 1.50 -4.08 9.91
CA ASN A 16 1.34 -4.59 11.29
C ASN A 16 2.30 -3.92 12.30
N GLY A 17 3.21 -3.05 11.84
CA GLY A 17 4.20 -2.37 12.67
C GLY A 17 5.46 -3.20 12.97
N VAL A 18 5.58 -4.41 12.42
CA VAL A 18 6.65 -5.36 12.76
C VAL A 18 7.28 -5.95 11.49
N GLY A 19 8.62 -5.96 11.46
CA GLY A 19 9.39 -6.56 10.38
C GLY A 19 9.80 -5.53 9.32
N ASP A 20 10.01 -6.02 8.10
CA ASP A 20 10.43 -5.20 6.97
C ASP A 20 9.19 -4.72 6.18
N PRO A 21 8.95 -3.41 6.01
CA PRO A 21 7.85 -2.88 5.20
C PRO A 21 7.97 -3.25 3.71
N TYR A 22 9.12 -3.71 3.22
CA TYR A 22 9.24 -4.22 1.84
C TYR A 22 8.72 -5.65 1.67
N HIS A 23 8.42 -6.36 2.77
CA HIS A 23 7.88 -7.71 2.73
C HIS A 23 6.35 -7.74 2.83
N ALA A 24 5.70 -8.46 1.90
CA ALA A 24 4.25 -8.62 1.90
C ALA A 24 3.70 -9.27 3.19
N SER A 25 4.50 -10.11 3.87
CA SER A 25 4.11 -10.76 5.13
C SER A 25 3.93 -9.78 6.30
N SER A 26 4.49 -8.57 6.21
CA SER A 26 4.33 -7.51 7.21
C SER A 26 2.99 -6.78 7.11
N TYR A 27 2.13 -7.20 6.18
CA TYR A 27 0.85 -6.55 5.90
C TYR A 27 -0.33 -7.49 6.03
N ARG A 28 -1.48 -6.95 6.46
CA ARG A 28 -2.75 -7.69 6.58
C ARG A 28 -3.88 -6.97 5.88
N ARG A 29 -4.72 -7.72 5.19
CA ARG A 29 -5.84 -7.16 4.44
C ARG A 29 -6.82 -6.44 5.35
N VAL A 30 -7.28 -5.29 4.88
CA VAL A 30 -8.35 -4.51 5.50
C VAL A 30 -9.39 -4.16 4.45
N ASN A 31 -10.65 -3.99 4.88
CA ASN A 31 -11.75 -3.60 4.00
C ASN A 31 -11.94 -2.09 3.94
N ASN A 32 -11.43 -1.38 4.94
CA ASN A 32 -11.58 0.07 5.06
C ASN A 32 -10.42 0.77 4.33
N LYS A 33 -10.76 1.83 3.59
CA LYS A 33 -9.74 2.74 3.06
C LYS A 33 -9.10 3.48 4.24
N PRO A 34 -7.76 3.53 4.34
CA PRO A 34 -7.08 4.29 5.38
C PRO A 34 -7.38 5.78 5.27
N GLY A 35 -7.43 6.47 6.41
CA GLY A 35 -7.30 7.92 6.46
C GLY A 35 -5.92 8.33 5.94
N GLY A 36 -5.88 9.37 5.11
CA GLY A 36 -4.61 10.01 4.75
C GLY A 36 -4.09 10.77 5.94
N GLU A 37 -2.99 10.34 6.54
CA GLU A 37 -2.29 11.07 7.59
C GLU A 37 -0.89 11.47 7.10
N THR A 38 -0.29 12.42 7.81
CA THR A 38 1.14 12.75 7.75
C THR A 38 1.87 12.02 8.86
N GLY A 39 3.12 11.63 8.63
CA GLY A 39 3.96 10.99 9.64
C GLY A 39 4.99 10.04 9.05
N LYS A 40 5.85 9.47 9.89
CA LYS A 40 7.04 8.71 9.44
C LYS A 40 6.83 7.20 9.35
N PHE A 41 5.69 6.70 9.81
CA PHE A 41 5.43 5.26 9.84
C PHE A 41 4.46 4.85 8.74
N ILE A 42 4.76 3.75 8.07
CA ILE A 42 3.84 3.17 7.09
C ILE A 42 2.57 2.72 7.83
N CYS A 43 1.42 3.19 7.35
CA CYS A 43 0.10 2.82 7.84
C CYS A 43 -0.48 1.69 7.00
N ALA A 44 -0.53 1.88 5.68
CA ALA A 44 -1.17 0.94 4.78
C ALA A 44 -0.71 1.09 3.33
N ILE A 45 -0.91 0.04 2.53
CA ILE A 45 -0.62 0.03 1.11
C ILE A 45 -1.83 -0.43 0.29
N TYR A 46 -1.91 0.02 -0.97
CA TYR A 46 -2.82 -0.47 -1.98
C TYR A 46 -2.08 -1.34 -2.99
N ALA A 47 -2.10 -2.64 -2.79
CA ALA A 47 -1.26 -3.59 -3.52
C ALA A 47 -2.08 -4.70 -4.19
N GLY A 48 -1.42 -5.51 -5.03
CA GLY A 48 -2.03 -6.69 -5.65
C GLY A 48 -2.62 -7.63 -4.61
N ASN A 49 -3.81 -8.18 -4.88
CA ASN A 49 -4.56 -8.96 -3.91
C ASN A 49 -4.01 -10.38 -3.79
N GLY A 50 -3.46 -10.71 -2.61
CA GLY A 50 -3.03 -12.05 -2.22
C GLY A 50 -3.94 -12.67 -1.13
N HIS A 51 -5.18 -12.21 -1.02
CA HIS A 51 -6.14 -12.53 0.03
C HIS A 51 -5.78 -11.98 1.40
N VAL A 52 -5.01 -12.70 2.21
CA VAL A 52 -4.75 -12.29 3.60
C VAL A 52 -3.61 -11.27 3.66
N THR A 53 -2.59 -11.49 2.84
CA THR A 53 -1.46 -10.60 2.61
C THR A 53 -1.51 -10.08 1.18
N PRO A 54 -0.77 -9.01 0.84
CA PRO A 54 -0.55 -8.64 -0.54
C PRO A 54 0.06 -9.81 -1.34
N HIS A 55 -0.07 -9.74 -2.66
CA HIS A 55 0.72 -10.59 -3.54
C HIS A 55 2.23 -10.38 -3.27
N SER A 56 2.99 -11.47 -3.27
CA SER A 56 4.42 -11.47 -3.02
C SER A 56 5.18 -11.81 -4.32
N PRO A 57 6.25 -11.09 -4.67
CA PRO A 57 6.76 -9.90 -3.98
C PRO A 57 5.85 -8.68 -4.17
N LEU A 58 6.01 -7.66 -3.31
CA LEU A 58 5.42 -6.34 -3.56
C LEU A 58 5.95 -5.81 -4.91
N SER A 59 5.12 -5.10 -5.67
CA SER A 59 5.58 -4.54 -6.94
C SER A 59 6.65 -3.47 -6.72
N ALA A 60 7.56 -3.31 -7.69
CA ALA A 60 8.64 -2.33 -7.63
C ALA A 60 8.11 -0.90 -7.34
N ASN A 61 6.97 -0.52 -7.93
CA ASN A 61 6.36 0.79 -7.66
C ASN A 61 5.92 0.95 -6.20
N ILE A 62 5.34 -0.09 -5.58
CA ILE A 62 4.95 -0.03 -4.17
C ILE A 62 6.19 0.07 -3.28
N GLN A 63 7.24 -0.68 -3.59
CA GLN A 63 8.51 -0.59 -2.86
C GLN A 63 9.10 0.83 -2.96
N GLN A 64 9.13 1.41 -4.16
CA GLN A 64 9.59 2.79 -4.36
C GLN A 64 8.76 3.79 -3.53
N TYR A 65 7.43 3.67 -3.57
CA TYR A 65 6.55 4.55 -2.79
C TYR A 65 6.70 4.37 -1.28
N ILE A 66 7.01 3.17 -0.79
CA ILE A 66 7.35 2.95 0.62
C ILE A 66 8.60 3.73 1.00
N ALA A 67 9.66 3.65 0.18
CA ALA A 67 10.90 4.38 0.42
C ALA A 67 10.66 5.89 0.46
N GLU A 68 9.94 6.43 -0.54
CA GLU A 68 9.59 7.85 -0.62
C GLU A 68 8.71 8.31 0.55
N ALA A 69 7.78 7.47 1.01
CA ALA A 69 6.88 7.77 2.12
C ALA A 69 7.65 7.92 3.44
N MET A 70 8.60 7.01 3.70
CA MET A 70 9.44 7.06 4.90
C MET A 70 10.37 8.28 4.92
N VAL A 71 10.87 8.71 3.75
CA VAL A 71 11.73 9.90 3.64
C VAL A 71 10.93 11.19 3.75
N SER A 72 9.80 11.29 3.05
CA SER A 72 8.98 12.50 3.00
C SER A 72 8.07 12.70 4.22
N GLY A 73 7.78 11.62 4.96
CA GLY A 73 6.76 11.63 6.00
C GLY A 73 5.35 11.84 5.45
N GLY A 74 5.13 11.55 4.16
CA GLY A 74 3.88 11.79 3.45
C GLY A 74 3.41 10.57 2.67
N SER A 75 2.10 10.47 2.47
CA SER A 75 1.49 9.42 1.66
C SER A 75 1.93 9.55 0.18
N GLN A 76 2.18 8.42 -0.49
CA GLN A 76 2.79 8.38 -1.82
C GLN A 76 1.88 7.71 -2.89
N PRO A 77 1.93 8.16 -4.16
CA PRO A 77 2.64 9.35 -4.64
C PRO A 77 2.08 10.64 -4.01
N PRO A 78 2.88 11.71 -3.92
CA PRO A 78 2.47 12.93 -3.26
C PRO A 78 1.39 13.58 -4.12
N HIS A 79 0.24 13.87 -3.52
CA HIS A 79 -0.91 14.36 -4.25
C HIS A 79 -0.92 15.88 -4.39
N PRO A 80 -1.01 16.44 -5.61
CA PRO A 80 -1.27 17.86 -5.80
C PRO A 80 -2.76 18.22 -5.67
N ARG A 81 -3.69 17.26 -5.80
CA ARG A 81 -5.16 17.49 -5.71
C ARG A 81 -5.91 16.30 -5.08
N VAL A 82 -6.95 16.61 -4.32
CA VAL A 82 -7.70 15.76 -3.35
C VAL A 82 -8.39 14.49 -3.93
N ARG A 83 -8.28 14.18 -5.22
CA ARG A 83 -9.14 13.16 -5.89
C ARG A 83 -8.45 11.94 -6.46
N GLU A 84 -7.12 11.92 -6.55
CA GLU A 84 -6.40 10.71 -6.94
C GLU A 84 -6.14 9.81 -5.71
N LYS A 85 -5.71 8.57 -5.93
CA LYS A 85 -5.55 7.55 -4.89
C LYS A 85 -4.06 7.38 -4.55
N CYS A 86 -3.67 7.61 -3.30
CA CYS A 86 -2.34 7.20 -2.84
C CYS A 86 -2.25 5.66 -2.82
N PHE A 87 -1.06 5.13 -3.08
CA PHE A 87 -0.76 3.71 -2.99
C PHE A 87 -0.12 3.34 -1.65
N VAL A 88 0.53 4.29 -0.99
CA VAL A 88 1.13 4.11 0.33
C VAL A 88 0.64 5.24 1.22
N TYR A 89 0.18 4.87 2.40
CA TYR A 89 -0.33 5.77 3.42
C TYR A 89 0.61 5.73 4.63
N VAL A 90 0.85 6.88 5.22
CA VAL A 90 1.64 7.03 6.45
C VAL A 90 0.76 7.50 7.61
N ARG A 91 1.31 7.41 8.81
CA ARG A 91 0.78 7.93 10.07
C ARG A 91 1.93 8.40 10.96
N ASP A 92 1.61 9.23 11.95
CA ASP A 92 2.55 9.64 13.00
C ASP A 92 2.90 8.51 13.98
#